data_AF-S9U4E5-F1
#
_entry.id   AF-S9U4E5-F1
#
_cell.length_a   1.000
_cell.length_b   1.000
_cell.length_c   1.000
_cell.angle_alpha   90.00
_cell.angle_beta   90.00
_cell.angle_gamma   90.00
#
_symmetry.space_group_name_H-M   'P 1'
#
loop_
_entity.id
_entity.type
_entity.pdbx_description
1 polymer ?
#
loop_
_entity_poly.entity_id
_entity_poly.type
_entity_poly.pdbx_seq_one_letter_code
_entity_poly.pdbx_strand_id
1 'polypeptide(L)'
;MRNVGGAALGAARGALKTTAALGGPDVQRIGIHTTFFFALFHFLFVLLNCTLSQLDIRGGGCLTYWGFKADCDTTSYTVRSQLLTDSAIKNYLRTGAAFSIFSVLLSAATVGLSWLLCCKLRAVIRAGRRVHLERQRQRAQQQGAALTDLQAQENNADERAEPTEEEKASRSVPQFVPGQLKWTTVWVVGASVVCELIAWAVVATLYATRKTVLITTSKDLYYLDPTSNTSVYLGITSSDRNVTFGVGFGLGITAWVFEIIVLVLLTLFV
;
A
#
# COMPACT_ATOMS: atom_id res chain seq x y z
N MET A 1 22.23 14.47 -35.71
CA MET A 1 22.03 14.23 -34.27
C MET A 1 21.31 12.90 -34.11
N ARG A 2 22.07 11.81 -33.88
CA ARG A 2 21.60 10.41 -33.91
C ARG A 2 21.65 9.81 -32.51
N ASN A 3 20.54 9.18 -32.09
CA ASN A 3 20.43 7.99 -31.24
C ASN A 3 21.42 7.81 -30.07
N VAL A 4 21.34 8.65 -29.03
CA VAL A 4 21.99 8.36 -27.74
C VAL A 4 21.00 7.78 -26.71
N GLY A 5 19.68 7.88 -26.93
CA GLY A 5 18.66 7.40 -25.98
C GLY A 5 18.42 5.88 -25.92
N GLY A 6 18.86 5.11 -26.93
CA GLY A 6 18.55 3.67 -27.01
C GLY A 6 19.37 2.77 -26.09
N ALA A 7 20.62 3.14 -25.78
CA ALA A 7 21.54 2.28 -25.05
C ALA A 7 21.24 2.23 -23.53
N ALA A 8 20.85 3.36 -22.93
CA ALA A 8 20.50 3.42 -21.51
C ALA A 8 19.23 2.63 -21.18
N LEU A 9 18.23 2.64 -22.07
CA LEU A 9 17.01 1.84 -21.91
C LEU A 9 17.27 0.33 -22.06
N GLY A 10 18.27 -0.06 -22.87
CA GLY A 10 18.67 -1.46 -23.06
C GLY A 10 19.37 -2.07 -21.85
N ALA A 11 20.28 -1.31 -21.21
CA ALA A 11 21.01 -1.76 -20.03
C ALA A 11 20.10 -1.96 -18.80
N ALA A 12 19.12 -1.07 -18.59
CA ALA A 12 18.12 -1.22 -17.52
C ALA A 12 17.24 -2.48 -17.71
N ARG A 13 16.95 -2.88 -18.95
CA ARG A 13 16.22 -4.12 -19.25
C ARG A 13 17.04 -5.38 -19.02
N GLY A 14 18.37 -5.32 -19.21
CA GLY A 14 19.28 -6.44 -18.99
C GLY A 14 19.43 -6.81 -17.52
N ALA A 15 19.59 -5.81 -16.65
CA ALA A 15 19.70 -6.01 -15.20
C ALA A 15 18.40 -6.52 -14.54
N LEU A 16 17.25 -6.31 -15.18
CA LEU A 16 15.93 -6.74 -14.68
C LEU A 16 15.62 -8.23 -14.94
N LYS A 17 16.36 -8.89 -15.85
CA LYS A 17 16.14 -10.31 -16.16
C LYS A 17 16.67 -11.24 -15.07
N THR A 18 17.64 -10.79 -14.27
CA THR A 18 18.31 -11.61 -13.25
C THR A 18 17.61 -11.61 -11.89
N THR A 19 16.70 -10.67 -11.62
CA THR A 19 15.93 -10.63 -10.37
C THR A 19 14.60 -11.40 -10.41
N ALA A 20 14.21 -11.94 -11.58
CA ALA A 20 12.89 -12.54 -11.79
C ALA A 20 12.67 -13.94 -11.18
N ALA A 21 13.59 -14.52 -10.40
CA ALA A 21 13.46 -15.92 -9.98
C ALA A 21 14.09 -16.26 -8.62
N LEU A 22 14.03 -15.36 -7.63
CA LEU A 22 14.44 -15.71 -6.26
C LEU A 22 13.42 -16.62 -5.53
N GLY A 23 12.28 -16.92 -6.15
CA GLY A 23 11.23 -17.73 -5.53
C GLY A 23 10.60 -18.73 -6.48
N GLY A 24 10.48 -19.99 -6.05
CA GLY A 24 9.60 -20.97 -6.69
C GLY A 24 8.11 -20.55 -6.61
N PRO A 25 7.20 -21.32 -7.24
CA PRO A 25 5.76 -21.03 -7.26
C PRO A 25 5.14 -20.77 -5.87
N ASP A 26 5.65 -21.47 -4.85
CA ASP A 26 5.19 -21.32 -3.47
C ASP A 26 5.59 -19.96 -2.86
N VAL A 27 6.81 -19.49 -3.15
CA VAL A 27 7.30 -18.18 -2.67
C VAL A 27 6.49 -17.05 -3.29
N GLN A 28 6.19 -17.13 -4.59
CA GLN A 28 5.36 -16.13 -5.28
C GLN A 28 3.93 -16.09 -4.71
N ARG A 29 3.37 -17.27 -4.39
CA ARG A 29 2.05 -17.37 -3.76
C ARG A 29 2.01 -16.72 -2.39
N ILE A 30 3.01 -17.00 -1.56
CA ILE A 30 3.15 -16.39 -0.23
C ILE A 30 3.34 -14.88 -0.39
N GLY A 31 4.23 -14.44 -1.28
CA GLY A 31 4.49 -13.03 -1.55
C GLY A 31 3.25 -12.23 -1.93
N ILE A 32 2.41 -12.75 -2.84
CA ILE A 32 1.16 -12.10 -3.27
C ILE A 32 0.16 -11.97 -2.10
N HIS A 33 -0.02 -13.01 -1.29
CA HIS A 33 -0.92 -12.95 -0.14
C HIS A 33 -0.41 -12.03 0.96
N THR A 34 0.88 -12.08 1.27
CA THR A 34 1.53 -11.16 2.21
C THR A 34 1.38 -9.72 1.74
N THR A 35 1.64 -9.44 0.47
CA THR A 35 1.46 -8.09 -0.13
C THR A 35 0.04 -7.58 0.04
N PHE A 36 -0.97 -8.41 -0.26
CA PHE A 36 -2.37 -8.03 -0.07
C PHE A 36 -2.71 -7.71 1.39
N PHE A 37 -2.23 -8.52 2.33
CA PHE A 37 -2.44 -8.30 3.75
C PHE A 37 -1.83 -6.97 4.21
N PHE A 38 -0.57 -6.70 3.89
CA PHE A 38 0.08 -5.45 4.23
C PHE A 38 -0.59 -4.23 3.57
N ALA A 39 -0.99 -4.34 2.30
CA ALA A 39 -1.73 -3.29 1.61
C ALA A 39 -3.07 -2.96 2.29
N LEU A 40 -3.77 -3.97 2.84
CA LEU A 40 -5.01 -3.76 3.58
C LEU A 40 -4.79 -2.99 4.88
N PHE A 41 -3.79 -3.35 5.68
CA PHE A 41 -3.46 -2.65 6.92
C PHE A 41 -2.96 -1.23 6.65
N HIS A 42 -2.12 -1.06 5.63
CA HIS A 42 -1.70 0.24 5.14
C HIS A 42 -2.91 1.13 4.82
N PHE A 43 -3.85 0.65 4.00
CA PHE A 43 -5.05 1.40 3.66
C PHE A 43 -5.88 1.80 4.88
N LEU A 44 -6.04 0.90 5.86
CA LEU A 44 -6.73 1.21 7.11
C LEU A 44 -6.02 2.32 7.89
N PHE A 45 -4.68 2.28 8.00
CA PHE A 45 -3.93 3.34 8.67
C PHE A 45 -3.95 4.67 7.93
N VAL A 46 -3.95 4.67 6.60
CA VAL A 46 -4.12 5.90 5.81
C VAL A 46 -5.51 6.52 6.05
N LEU A 47 -6.57 5.71 6.09
CA LEU A 47 -7.92 6.18 6.40
C LEU A 47 -8.01 6.78 7.82
N LEU A 48 -7.43 6.10 8.81
CA LEU A 48 -7.43 6.58 10.19
C LEU A 48 -6.57 7.84 10.37
N ASN A 49 -5.38 7.87 9.77
CA ASN A 49 -4.53 9.06 9.76
C ASN A 49 -5.29 10.28 9.19
N CYS A 50 -6.06 10.09 8.11
CA CYS A 50 -6.80 11.16 7.48
C CYS A 50 -7.91 11.77 8.36
N THR A 51 -8.44 11.04 9.34
CA THR A 51 -9.54 11.49 10.20
C THR A 51 -9.11 11.92 11.61
N LEU A 52 -7.92 11.48 12.05
CA LEU A 52 -7.39 11.73 13.39
C LEU A 52 -6.55 13.01 13.50
N SER A 53 -6.24 13.40 14.74
CA SER A 53 -5.42 14.57 15.04
C SER A 53 -4.00 14.42 14.51
N GLN A 54 -3.50 15.46 13.85
CA GLN A 54 -2.14 15.52 13.35
C GLN A 54 -1.21 16.17 14.36
N LEU A 55 -1.70 17.22 15.02
CA LEU A 55 -1.03 17.91 16.12
C LEU A 55 -2.00 18.05 17.27
N ASP A 56 -1.55 17.68 18.47
CA ASP A 56 -2.30 17.85 19.71
C ASP A 56 -1.77 19.09 20.43
N ILE A 57 -2.69 19.90 20.93
CA ILE A 57 -2.42 21.16 21.63
C ILE A 57 -2.84 20.96 23.09
N ARG A 58 -1.97 21.36 24.02
CA ARG A 58 -2.28 21.31 25.46
C ARG A 58 -3.58 22.09 25.74
N GLY A 59 -4.49 21.46 26.48
CA GLY A 59 -5.83 21.99 26.73
C GLY A 59 -6.95 21.25 26.00
N GLY A 60 -6.65 20.13 25.34
CA GLY A 60 -7.66 19.26 24.70
C GLY A 60 -7.98 19.61 23.25
N GLY A 61 -7.35 20.67 22.70
CA GLY A 61 -7.50 21.03 21.30
C GLY A 61 -6.55 20.27 20.38
N CYS A 62 -6.91 20.17 19.10
CA CYS A 62 -6.03 19.58 18.09
C CYS A 62 -6.27 20.16 16.70
N LEU A 63 -5.26 19.96 15.86
CA LEU A 63 -5.27 20.31 14.46
C LEU A 63 -5.33 19.03 13.62
N THR A 64 -6.25 18.99 12.66
CA THR A 64 -6.31 17.99 11.60
C THR A 64 -6.03 18.67 10.25
N TYR A 65 -5.91 17.89 9.17
CA TYR A 65 -5.84 18.45 7.80
C TYR A 65 -7.06 19.31 7.43
N TRP A 66 -8.19 19.11 8.11
CA TRP A 66 -9.47 19.70 7.76
C TRP A 66 -9.79 20.97 8.58
N GLY A 67 -9.09 21.17 9.70
CA GLY A 67 -9.29 22.32 10.56
C GLY A 67 -8.86 22.10 12.01
N PHE A 68 -9.22 23.07 12.83
CA PHE A 68 -8.96 23.08 14.26
C PHE A 68 -10.19 22.64 15.05
N LYS A 69 -9.96 21.83 16.08
CA LYS A 69 -10.94 21.44 17.10
C LYS A 69 -10.48 21.97 18.45
N ALA A 70 -11.36 22.70 19.14
CA ALA A 70 -11.11 23.12 20.53
C ALA A 70 -11.12 21.93 21.50
N ASP A 71 -11.89 20.90 21.17
CA ASP A 71 -11.97 19.63 21.89
C ASP A 71 -11.84 18.47 20.89
N CYS A 72 -10.76 17.71 20.99
CA CYS A 72 -10.44 16.60 20.10
C CYS A 72 -11.44 15.45 20.13
N ASP A 73 -12.18 15.31 21.23
CA ASP A 73 -13.16 14.24 21.39
C ASP A 73 -14.45 14.55 20.63
N THR A 74 -14.62 15.79 20.16
CA THR A 74 -15.76 16.19 19.35
C THR A 74 -15.57 15.87 17.86
N THR A 75 -16.67 15.57 17.18
CA THR A 75 -16.67 15.32 15.73
C THR A 75 -16.75 16.61 14.90
N SER A 76 -17.08 17.74 15.52
CA SER A 76 -17.24 19.03 14.87
C SER A 76 -15.97 19.87 14.91
N TYR A 77 -15.74 20.65 13.85
CA TYR A 77 -14.62 21.59 13.79
C TYR A 77 -15.04 22.95 14.34
N THR A 78 -14.28 23.47 15.30
CA THR A 78 -14.43 24.83 15.81
C THR A 78 -14.10 25.84 14.71
N VAL A 79 -13.00 25.61 14.00
CA VAL A 79 -12.58 26.45 12.86
C VAL A 79 -12.18 25.55 11.70
N ARG A 80 -12.90 25.63 10.59
CA ARG A 80 -12.54 24.91 9.35
C ARG A 80 -11.30 25.55 8.72
N SER A 81 -10.49 24.75 8.02
CA SER A 81 -9.25 25.23 7.39
C SER A 81 -9.42 26.44 6.47
N GLN A 82 -10.61 26.59 5.86
CA GLN A 82 -10.95 27.73 4.99
C GLN A 82 -11.10 29.07 5.74
N LEU A 83 -11.44 29.01 7.03
CA LEU A 83 -11.70 30.17 7.89
C LEU A 83 -10.47 30.60 8.70
N LEU A 84 -9.33 29.94 8.51
CA LEU A 84 -8.08 30.35 9.15
C LEU A 84 -7.58 31.68 8.56
N THR A 85 -7.24 32.59 9.47
CA THR A 85 -6.75 33.94 9.17
C THR A 85 -5.34 33.90 8.59
N ASP A 86 -4.45 33.08 9.15
CA ASP A 86 -3.10 32.87 8.63
C ASP A 86 -3.13 32.10 7.28
N SER A 87 -2.72 32.79 6.22
CA SER A 87 -2.65 32.25 4.87
C SER A 87 -1.61 31.14 4.71
N ALA A 88 -0.50 31.19 5.45
CA ALA A 88 0.55 30.17 5.38
C ALA A 88 0.04 28.85 5.96
N ILE A 89 -0.53 28.87 7.16
CA ILE A 89 -1.08 27.67 7.82
C ILE A 89 -2.24 27.10 6.99
N LYS A 90 -3.12 27.98 6.50
CA LYS A 90 -4.21 27.58 5.60
C LYS A 90 -3.69 26.86 4.35
N ASN A 91 -2.63 27.37 3.72
CA ASN A 91 -2.05 26.76 2.53
C ASN A 91 -1.42 25.39 2.86
N TYR A 92 -0.66 25.29 3.95
CA TYR A 92 -0.10 24.01 4.41
C TYR A 92 -1.20 22.97 4.65
N LEU A 93 -2.23 23.30 5.42
CA LEU A 93 -3.33 22.36 5.70
C LEU A 93 -4.08 21.94 4.44
N ARG A 94 -4.31 22.87 3.50
CA ARG A 94 -4.92 22.54 2.19
C ARG A 94 -4.06 21.59 1.38
N THR A 95 -2.75 21.83 1.32
CA THR A 95 -1.80 20.94 0.66
C THR A 95 -1.81 19.57 1.31
N GLY A 96 -1.71 19.50 2.65
CA GLY A 96 -1.78 18.25 3.40
C GLY A 96 -3.08 17.47 3.13
N ALA A 97 -4.24 18.15 3.15
CA ALA A 97 -5.53 17.55 2.84
C ALA A 97 -5.63 17.02 1.40
N ALA A 98 -5.10 17.77 0.42
CA ALA A 98 -5.12 17.33 -0.97
C ALA A 98 -4.28 16.06 -1.17
N PHE A 99 -3.05 16.05 -0.63
CA PHE A 99 -2.18 14.89 -0.72
C PHE A 99 -2.70 13.70 0.10
N SER A 100 -3.37 13.92 1.24
CA SER A 100 -3.99 12.82 1.99
C SER A 100 -5.15 12.18 1.22
N ILE A 101 -5.95 12.96 0.48
CA ILE A 101 -6.98 12.39 -0.43
C ILE A 101 -6.33 11.53 -1.51
N PHE A 102 -5.27 12.02 -2.16
CA PHE A 102 -4.55 11.25 -3.16
C PHE A 102 -3.97 9.95 -2.58
N SER A 103 -3.37 10.00 -1.38
CA SER A 103 -2.90 8.81 -0.68
C SER A 103 -4.02 7.82 -0.41
N VAL A 104 -5.21 8.26 0.03
CA VAL A 104 -6.37 7.36 0.22
C VAL A 104 -6.76 6.68 -1.09
N LEU A 105 -6.84 7.43 -2.20
CA LEU A 105 -7.22 6.90 -3.51
C LEU A 105 -6.19 5.90 -4.05
N LEU A 106 -4.90 6.23 -3.94
CA LEU A 106 -3.81 5.36 -4.39
C LEU A 106 -3.70 4.11 -3.52
N SER A 107 -3.88 4.24 -2.20
CA SER A 107 -3.93 3.09 -1.27
C SER A 107 -5.08 2.14 -1.60
N ALA A 108 -6.27 2.68 -1.88
CA ALA A 108 -7.41 1.89 -2.32
C ALA A 108 -7.12 1.17 -3.65
N ALA A 109 -6.46 1.85 -4.60
CA ALA A 109 -6.02 1.26 -5.85
C ALA A 109 -4.99 0.14 -5.62
N THR A 110 -4.04 0.32 -4.70
CA THR A 110 -3.05 -0.70 -4.30
C THR A 110 -3.73 -1.97 -3.76
N VAL A 111 -4.73 -1.82 -2.87
CA VAL A 111 -5.53 -2.95 -2.37
C VAL A 111 -6.27 -3.64 -3.53
N GLY A 112 -6.92 -2.87 -4.40
CA GLY A 112 -7.64 -3.38 -5.57
C GLY A 112 -6.74 -4.17 -6.53
N LEU A 113 -5.56 -3.63 -6.87
CA LEU A 113 -4.59 -4.30 -7.73
C LEU A 113 -4.01 -5.56 -7.07
N SER A 114 -3.72 -5.51 -5.76
CA SER A 114 -3.25 -6.68 -5.00
C SER A 114 -4.30 -7.79 -4.95
N TRP A 115 -5.58 -7.42 -4.81
CA TRP A 115 -6.70 -8.35 -4.91
C TRP A 115 -6.80 -8.97 -6.31
N LEU A 116 -6.65 -8.19 -7.38
CA LEU A 116 -6.63 -8.71 -8.75
C LEU A 116 -5.48 -9.69 -8.99
N LEU A 117 -4.28 -9.41 -8.46
CA LEU A 117 -3.15 -10.34 -8.48
C LEU A 117 -3.50 -11.67 -7.78
N CYS A 118 -4.14 -11.61 -6.61
CA CYS A 118 -4.63 -12.80 -5.91
C CYS A 118 -5.64 -13.60 -6.75
N CYS A 119 -6.59 -12.92 -7.40
CA CYS A 119 -7.58 -13.55 -8.28
C CYS A 119 -6.94 -14.23 -9.49
N LYS A 120 -5.98 -13.56 -10.15
CA LYS A 120 -5.23 -14.11 -11.29
C LYS A 120 -4.42 -15.33 -10.89
N LEU A 121 -3.72 -15.27 -9.76
CA LEU A 121 -2.98 -16.42 -9.22
C LEU A 121 -3.91 -17.62 -8.97
N ARG A 122 -5.06 -17.39 -8.32
CA ARG A 122 -6.07 -18.44 -8.08
C ARG A 122 -6.58 -19.05 -9.39
N ALA A 123 -6.80 -18.25 -10.43
CA ALA A 123 -7.23 -18.73 -11.73
C ALA A 123 -6.17 -19.66 -12.38
N VAL A 124 -4.89 -19.28 -12.33
CA VAL A 124 -3.79 -20.10 -12.85
C VAL A 124 -3.65 -21.43 -12.10
N ILE A 125 -3.72 -21.40 -10.76
CA ILE A 125 -3.66 -22.62 -9.94
C ILE A 125 -4.82 -23.56 -10.29
N ARG A 126 -6.04 -23.02 -10.50
CA ARG A 126 -7.21 -23.83 -10.89
C ARG A 126 -7.03 -24.44 -12.28
N ALA A 127 -6.50 -23.69 -13.25
CA ALA A 127 -6.23 -24.20 -14.59
C ALA A 127 -5.18 -25.32 -14.56
N GLY A 128 -4.07 -25.14 -13.84
CA GLY A 128 -3.04 -26.17 -13.69
C GLY A 128 -3.56 -27.46 -13.05
N ARG A 129 -4.45 -27.34 -12.04
CA ARG A 129 -5.08 -28.51 -11.40
C ARG A 129 -5.96 -29.30 -12.37
N ARG A 130 -6.69 -28.63 -13.27
CA ARG A 130 -7.53 -29.30 -14.29
C ARG A 130 -6.67 -30.14 -15.24
N VAL A 131 -5.59 -29.55 -15.78
CA VAL A 131 -4.66 -30.26 -16.67
C VAL A 131 -3.99 -31.44 -15.95
N HIS A 132 -3.60 -31.28 -14.68
CA HIS A 132 -3.03 -32.38 -13.91
C HIS A 132 -4.02 -33.54 -13.71
N LEU A 133 -5.28 -33.24 -13.39
CA LEU A 133 -6.33 -34.24 -13.24
C LEU A 133 -6.64 -34.97 -14.57
N GLU A 134 -6.65 -34.26 -15.70
CA GLU A 134 -6.82 -34.86 -17.03
C GLU A 134 -5.66 -35.81 -17.37
N ARG A 135 -4.41 -35.40 -17.10
CA ARG A 135 -3.24 -36.27 -17.29
C ARG A 135 -3.27 -37.50 -16.37
N GLN A 136 -3.71 -37.35 -15.12
CA GLN A 136 -3.90 -38.48 -14.21
C GLN A 136 -4.96 -39.45 -14.73
N ARG A 137 -6.08 -38.95 -15.27
CA ARG A 137 -7.11 -39.79 -15.90
C ARG A 137 -6.58 -40.54 -17.12
N GLN A 138 -5.82 -39.88 -17.99
CA GLN A 138 -5.20 -40.51 -19.15
C GLN A 138 -4.22 -41.62 -18.74
N ARG A 139 -3.39 -41.38 -17.73
CA ARG A 139 -2.47 -42.40 -17.19
C ARG A 139 -3.21 -43.59 -16.59
N ALA A 140 -4.29 -43.35 -15.84
CA ALA A 140 -5.11 -44.44 -15.30
C ALA A 140 -5.80 -45.27 -16.40
N GLN A 141 -6.26 -44.63 -17.48
CA GLN A 141 -6.83 -45.31 -18.64
C GLN A 141 -5.77 -46.13 -19.40
N GLN A 142 -4.57 -45.59 -19.61
CA GLN A 142 -3.46 -46.30 -20.24
C GLN A 142 -3.00 -47.50 -19.40
N GLN A 143 -2.94 -47.36 -18.07
CA GLN A 143 -2.61 -48.47 -17.19
C GLN A 143 -3.67 -49.57 -17.23
N GLY A 144 -4.96 -49.22 -17.26
CA GLY A 144 -6.04 -50.19 -17.43
C GLY A 144 -5.96 -50.94 -18.77
N ALA A 145 -5.69 -50.23 -19.86
CA ALA A 145 -5.50 -50.84 -21.18
C ALA A 145 -4.27 -51.75 -21.23
N ALA A 146 -3.13 -51.28 -20.72
CA ALA A 146 -1.89 -52.05 -20.68
C ALA A 146 -2.02 -53.32 -19.82
N LEU A 147 -2.78 -53.27 -18.71
CA LEU A 147 -3.03 -54.47 -17.90
C LEU A 147 -3.86 -55.52 -18.67
N THR A 148 -4.78 -55.07 -19.53
CA THR A 148 -5.57 -55.95 -20.41
C THR A 148 -4.68 -56.59 -21.49
N ASP A 149 -3.72 -55.83 -22.05
CA ASP A 149 -2.76 -56.32 -23.04
C ASP A 149 -1.69 -57.25 -22.42
N LEU A 150 -1.22 -56.97 -21.21
CA LEU A 150 -0.26 -57.83 -20.50
C LEU A 150 -0.85 -59.22 -20.18
N GLN A 151 -2.16 -59.30 -19.91
CA GLN A 151 -2.87 -60.59 -19.81
C GLN A 151 -2.84 -61.37 -21.13
N ALA A 152 -2.72 -60.70 -22.27
CA ALA A 152 -2.53 -61.34 -23.58
C ALA A 152 -1.05 -61.59 -23.94
N GLN A 153 -0.11 -60.94 -23.26
CA GLN A 153 1.32 -60.90 -23.62
C GLN A 153 2.26 -61.52 -22.56
N GLU A 154 1.77 -62.40 -21.69
CA GLU A 154 2.57 -63.20 -20.72
C GLU A 154 3.47 -64.27 -21.41
N ASN A 155 4.03 -64.00 -22.58
CA ASN A 155 4.90 -64.92 -23.31
C ASN A 155 6.21 -64.31 -23.84
N ASN A 156 6.46 -63.00 -23.71
CA ASN A 156 7.71 -62.39 -24.19
C ASN A 156 8.14 -61.25 -23.27
N ALA A 157 9.05 -61.52 -22.35
CA ALA A 157 9.62 -60.54 -21.43
C ALA A 157 11.14 -60.58 -21.53
N ASP A 158 11.77 -59.50 -22.01
CA ASP A 158 12.94 -58.86 -21.37
C ASP A 158 13.36 -57.61 -22.18
N GLU A 159 12.82 -56.42 -21.87
CA GLU A 159 13.56 -55.17 -22.15
C GLU A 159 12.99 -54.00 -21.33
N ARG A 160 13.85 -53.42 -20.49
CA ARG A 160 13.52 -52.34 -19.56
C ARG A 160 13.77 -50.99 -20.23
N ALA A 161 12.72 -50.32 -20.69
CA ALA A 161 12.82 -49.02 -21.36
C ALA A 161 13.12 -47.87 -20.37
N GLU A 162 14.13 -47.06 -20.67
CA GLU A 162 14.40 -45.82 -19.95
C GLU A 162 13.34 -44.74 -20.25
N PRO A 163 13.03 -43.85 -19.28
CA PRO A 163 12.05 -42.78 -19.48
C PRO A 163 12.53 -41.77 -20.52
N THR A 164 11.71 -41.53 -21.54
CA THR A 164 11.96 -40.61 -22.66
C THR A 164 12.05 -39.14 -22.21
N GLU A 165 12.92 -38.37 -22.87
CA GLU A 165 13.16 -36.93 -22.61
C GLU A 165 11.88 -36.06 -22.61
N GLU A 166 10.83 -36.48 -23.31
CA GLU A 166 9.51 -35.83 -23.30
C GLU A 166 8.86 -35.79 -21.92
N GLU A 167 9.12 -36.79 -21.05
CA GLU A 167 8.58 -36.79 -19.69
C GLU A 167 9.25 -35.73 -18.80
N LYS A 168 10.52 -35.38 -19.08
CA LYS A 168 11.20 -34.26 -18.40
C LYS A 168 10.65 -32.91 -18.85
N ALA A 169 10.37 -32.73 -20.15
CA ALA A 169 9.81 -31.48 -20.69
C ALA A 169 8.37 -31.23 -20.21
N SER A 170 7.56 -32.28 -20.00
CA SER A 170 6.16 -32.17 -19.57
C SER A 170 5.97 -31.75 -18.10
N ARG A 171 7.05 -31.71 -17.32
CA ARG A 171 7.05 -31.37 -15.88
C ARG A 171 7.18 -29.88 -15.57
N SER A 172 7.31 -29.02 -16.59
CA SER A 172 7.35 -27.57 -16.36
C SER A 172 6.01 -27.07 -15.83
N VAL A 173 5.95 -26.78 -14.53
CA VAL A 173 4.80 -26.16 -13.87
C VAL A 173 4.52 -24.82 -14.55
N PRO A 174 3.26 -24.49 -14.91
CA PRO A 174 2.95 -23.21 -15.51
C PRO A 174 3.40 -22.07 -14.59
N GLN A 175 4.41 -21.31 -15.05
CA GLN A 175 4.96 -20.19 -14.31
C GLN A 175 4.04 -18.98 -14.50
N PHE A 176 3.59 -18.37 -13.39
CA PHE A 176 2.85 -17.11 -13.46
C PHE A 176 3.82 -16.04 -13.95
N VAL A 177 3.53 -15.45 -15.11
CA VAL A 177 4.24 -14.28 -15.63
C VAL A 177 3.38 -13.06 -15.24
N PRO A 178 3.73 -12.32 -14.17
CA PRO A 178 2.93 -11.20 -13.69
C PRO A 178 2.76 -10.09 -14.74
N GLY A 179 3.66 -10.04 -15.72
CA GLY A 179 3.58 -9.16 -16.88
C GLY A 179 3.54 -7.68 -16.50
N GLN A 180 2.72 -6.91 -17.23
CA GLN A 180 2.55 -5.48 -17.00
C GLN A 180 1.85 -5.16 -15.67
N LEU A 181 1.01 -6.07 -15.13
CA LEU A 181 0.22 -5.80 -13.93
C LEU A 181 1.12 -5.55 -12.71
N LYS A 182 2.21 -6.31 -12.55
CA LYS A 182 3.22 -6.08 -11.50
C LYS A 182 3.75 -4.66 -11.55
N TRP A 183 4.24 -4.24 -12.72
CA TRP A 183 4.87 -2.94 -12.88
C TRP A 183 3.88 -1.80 -12.66
N THR A 184 2.64 -1.96 -13.12
CA THR A 184 1.57 -1.01 -12.79
C THR A 184 1.36 -0.89 -11.28
N THR A 185 1.30 -2.01 -10.55
CA THR A 185 1.18 -1.97 -9.08
C THR A 185 2.38 -1.29 -8.42
N VAL A 186 3.61 -1.58 -8.86
CA VAL A 186 4.83 -0.92 -8.35
C VAL A 186 4.79 0.60 -8.56
N TRP A 187 4.33 1.07 -9.73
CA TRP A 187 4.19 2.50 -9.99
C TRP A 187 3.13 3.16 -9.12
N VAL A 188 1.97 2.50 -8.93
CA VAL A 188 0.89 3.01 -8.06
C VAL A 188 1.37 3.13 -6.61
N VAL A 189 2.04 2.10 -6.09
CA VAL A 189 2.63 2.12 -4.74
C VAL A 189 3.70 3.20 -4.62
N GLY A 190 4.60 3.30 -5.60
CA GLY A 190 5.63 4.35 -5.60
C GLY A 190 5.07 5.78 -5.60
N ALA A 191 4.00 6.03 -6.36
CA ALA A 191 3.31 7.31 -6.34
C ALA A 191 2.65 7.60 -4.98
N SER A 192 2.05 6.59 -4.37
CA SER A 192 1.39 6.69 -3.07
C SER A 192 2.38 7.04 -1.95
N VAL A 193 3.56 6.40 -1.92
CA VAL A 193 4.66 6.71 -0.98
C VAL A 193 5.05 8.17 -1.04
N VAL A 194 5.13 8.74 -2.25
CA VAL A 194 5.47 10.17 -2.44
C VAL A 194 4.36 11.08 -1.93
N CYS A 195 3.09 10.76 -2.20
CA CYS A 195 1.96 11.53 -1.70
C CYS A 195 1.91 11.55 -0.16
N GLU A 196 2.12 10.40 0.48
CA GLU A 196 2.15 10.28 1.94
C GLU A 196 3.32 11.05 2.56
N LEU A 197 4.50 10.95 1.95
CA LEU A 197 5.67 11.70 2.39
C LEU A 197 5.42 13.21 2.36
N ILE A 198 4.73 13.72 1.33
CA ILE A 198 4.38 15.14 1.23
C ILE A 198 3.40 15.53 2.34
N ALA A 199 2.33 14.75 2.56
CA ALA A 199 1.36 15.03 3.62
C ALA A 199 2.03 15.07 5.00
N TRP A 200 2.91 14.10 5.28
CA TRP A 200 3.71 14.06 6.50
C TRP A 200 4.67 15.25 6.64
N ALA A 201 5.40 15.59 5.57
CA ALA A 201 6.35 16.70 5.57
C ALA A 201 5.66 18.04 5.86
N VAL A 202 4.42 18.22 5.40
CA VAL A 202 3.60 19.39 5.73
C VAL A 202 3.34 19.49 7.23
N VAL A 203 2.91 18.41 7.88
CA VAL A 203 2.66 18.40 9.34
C VAL A 203 3.95 18.61 10.13
N ALA A 204 5.03 17.95 9.72
CA ALA A 204 6.35 18.12 10.32
C ALA A 204 6.85 19.58 10.19
N THR A 205 6.57 20.23 9.06
CA THR A 205 6.91 21.64 8.83
C THR A 205 6.08 22.56 9.73
N LEU A 206 4.78 22.31 9.87
CA LEU A 206 3.92 23.06 10.80
C LEU A 206 4.42 22.93 12.24
N TYR A 207 4.80 21.71 12.65
CA TYR A 207 5.41 21.46 13.96
C TYR A 207 6.74 22.21 14.14
N ALA A 208 7.64 22.10 13.16
CA ALA A 208 8.99 22.66 13.24
C ALA A 208 9.01 24.18 13.18
N THR A 209 8.13 24.79 12.39
CA THR A 209 8.08 26.24 12.24
C THR A 209 7.68 26.94 13.53
N ARG A 210 7.08 26.24 14.51
CA ARG A 210 6.68 26.75 15.85
C ARG A 210 6.03 28.14 15.79
N LYS A 211 5.45 28.51 14.64
CA LYS A 211 4.80 29.79 14.49
C LYS A 211 3.62 29.74 15.44
N THR A 212 3.54 30.75 16.27
CA THR A 212 2.39 30.99 17.13
C THR A 212 1.19 31.00 16.22
N VAL A 213 0.45 29.90 16.22
CA VAL A 213 -0.82 29.80 15.52
C VAL A 213 -1.75 30.70 16.30
N LEU A 214 -1.75 31.98 15.96
CA LEU A 214 -2.70 32.95 16.44
C LEU A 214 -4.03 32.59 15.78
N ILE A 215 -4.76 31.69 16.42
CA ILE A 215 -6.16 31.44 16.09
C ILE A 215 -6.94 32.62 16.64
N THR A 216 -6.94 33.72 15.90
CA THR A 216 -7.87 34.81 16.12
C THR A 216 -9.24 34.33 15.65
N THR A 217 -10.01 33.73 16.55
CA THR A 217 -11.42 33.46 16.32
C THR A 217 -12.15 34.81 16.20
N SER A 218 -12.36 35.26 14.97
CA SER A 218 -12.95 36.57 14.60
C SER A 218 -14.44 36.74 14.98
N LYS A 219 -14.95 35.96 15.92
CA LYS A 219 -16.28 36.17 16.50
C LYS A 219 -16.16 36.04 18.00
N ASP A 220 -16.19 37.18 18.66
CA ASP A 220 -16.86 37.42 19.94
C ASP A 220 -17.42 36.16 20.63
N LEU A 221 -16.54 35.33 21.18
CA LEU A 221 -16.87 34.37 22.22
C LEU A 221 -16.12 34.85 23.45
N TYR A 222 -16.59 35.99 23.96
CA TYR A 222 -16.38 36.35 25.34
C TYR A 222 -17.03 35.25 26.17
N TYR A 223 -16.25 34.28 26.65
CA TYR A 223 -16.57 33.70 27.94
C TYR A 223 -16.31 34.83 28.93
N LEU A 224 -17.34 35.64 29.18
CA LEU A 224 -17.39 36.48 30.36
C LEU A 224 -17.35 35.51 31.53
N ASP A 225 -16.17 35.34 32.13
CA ASP A 225 -16.10 34.98 33.52
C ASP A 225 -16.85 36.09 34.28
N PRO A 226 -18.03 35.82 34.86
CA PRO A 226 -18.84 36.86 35.50
C PRO A 226 -18.16 37.45 36.74
N THR A 227 -17.01 36.91 37.15
CA THR A 227 -16.26 37.38 38.32
C THR A 227 -14.99 38.16 37.99
N SER A 228 -14.55 38.21 36.73
CA SER A 228 -13.34 38.96 36.35
C SER A 228 -13.61 39.93 35.18
N ASN A 229 -13.44 41.24 35.44
CA ASN A 229 -13.53 42.32 34.44
C ASN A 229 -12.37 42.32 33.41
N THR A 230 -11.75 41.17 33.20
CA THR A 230 -10.66 40.98 32.24
C THR A 230 -11.21 40.18 31.06
N SER A 231 -11.22 40.79 29.88
CA SER A 231 -11.41 40.06 28.63
C SER A 231 -10.27 39.05 28.50
N VAL A 232 -10.53 37.81 28.91
CA VAL A 232 -9.64 36.70 28.63
C VAL A 232 -9.76 36.44 27.14
N TYR A 233 -8.90 37.09 26.37
CA TYR A 233 -8.55 36.57 25.07
C TYR A 233 -8.09 35.13 25.34
N LEU A 234 -8.81 34.14 24.83
CA LEU A 234 -8.21 32.82 24.59
C LEU A 234 -7.22 32.98 23.41
N GLY A 235 -6.33 33.97 23.52
CA GLY A 235 -5.05 33.93 22.90
C GLY A 235 -4.38 32.72 23.52
N ILE A 236 -4.49 31.59 22.83
CA ILE A 236 -3.50 30.53 22.90
C ILE A 236 -2.21 31.21 22.42
N THR A 237 -1.63 32.02 23.29
CA THR A 237 -0.33 32.63 23.09
C THR A 237 0.60 31.44 23.18
N SER A 238 1.06 30.96 22.03
CA SER A 238 1.93 29.78 21.90
C SER A 238 3.31 29.98 22.55
N SER A 239 3.45 30.89 23.51
CA SER A 239 4.61 30.94 24.39
C SER A 239 4.75 29.62 25.16
N ASP A 240 3.65 28.87 25.31
CA ASP A 240 3.68 27.51 25.83
C ASP A 240 4.06 26.50 24.74
N ARG A 241 5.26 25.94 24.88
CA ARG A 241 5.93 24.99 23.97
C ARG A 241 5.25 23.62 23.89
N ASN A 242 3.95 23.53 24.14
CA ASN A 242 3.23 22.30 24.42
C ASN A 242 2.34 21.87 23.26
N VAL A 243 2.90 21.85 22.05
CA VAL A 243 2.32 21.14 20.90
C VAL A 243 3.03 19.80 20.79
N THR A 244 2.28 18.72 20.69
CA THR A 244 2.79 17.37 20.48
C THR A 244 2.25 16.80 19.18
N PHE A 245 2.91 15.78 18.64
CA PHE A 245 2.34 15.04 17.51
C PHE A 245 1.09 14.30 17.97
N GLY A 246 0.04 14.37 17.16
CA GLY A 246 -1.20 13.64 17.40
C GLY A 246 -1.12 12.19 16.94
N VAL A 247 -2.14 11.42 17.30
CA VAL A 247 -2.23 9.98 16.97
C VAL A 247 -2.23 9.75 15.45
N GLY A 248 -2.90 10.62 14.69
CA GLY A 248 -2.94 10.57 13.23
C GLY A 248 -1.55 10.64 12.62
N PHE A 249 -0.68 11.51 13.12
CA PHE A 249 0.70 11.62 12.64
C PHE A 249 1.49 10.31 12.83
N GLY A 250 1.39 9.68 14.00
CA GLY A 250 2.03 8.40 14.27
C GLY A 250 1.52 7.26 13.37
N LEU A 251 0.20 7.23 13.13
CA LEU A 251 -0.41 6.29 12.18
C LEU A 251 0.02 6.57 10.74
N GLY A 252 0.23 7.83 10.36
CA GLY A 252 0.77 8.22 9.07
C GLY A 252 2.19 7.68 8.84
N ILE A 253 3.08 7.79 9.83
CA ILE A 253 4.42 7.20 9.74
C ILE A 253 4.33 5.68 9.63
N THR A 254 3.47 5.06 10.45
CA THR A 254 3.27 3.61 10.45
C THR A 254 2.76 3.11 9.09
N ALA A 255 1.79 3.82 8.50
CA ALA A 255 1.29 3.56 7.15
C ALA A 255 2.43 3.63 6.12
N TRP A 256 3.20 4.71 6.13
CA TRP A 256 4.30 4.91 5.19
C TRP A 256 5.34 3.79 5.25
N VAL A 257 5.69 3.31 6.45
CA VAL A 257 6.59 2.15 6.62
C VAL A 257 5.99 0.88 6.04
N PHE A 258 4.70 0.60 6.27
CA PHE A 258 4.04 -0.56 5.66
C PHE A 258 4.02 -0.47 4.13
N GLU A 259 3.86 0.72 3.57
CA GLU A 259 3.87 0.91 2.13
C GLU A 259 5.25 0.65 1.52
N ILE A 260 6.33 1.06 2.20
CA ILE A 260 7.70 0.71 1.79
C ILE A 260 7.89 -0.81 1.82
N ILE A 261 7.40 -1.49 2.85
CA ILE A 261 7.44 -2.96 2.92
C ILE A 261 6.70 -3.57 1.72
N VAL A 262 5.50 -3.09 1.40
CA VAL A 262 4.73 -3.52 0.22
C VAL A 262 5.53 -3.33 -1.07
N LEU A 263 6.18 -2.17 -1.24
CA LEU A 263 7.02 -1.88 -2.41
C LEU A 263 8.20 -2.85 -2.53
N VAL A 264 8.88 -3.16 -1.42
CA VAL A 264 9.97 -4.14 -1.37
C VAL A 264 9.45 -5.55 -1.70
N LEU A 265 8.31 -5.95 -1.12
CA LEU A 265 7.72 -7.27 -1.40
C LEU A 265 7.32 -7.41 -2.88
N LEU A 266 6.73 -6.37 -3.47
CA LEU A 266 6.34 -6.35 -4.89
C LEU A 266 7.54 -6.39 -5.84
N THR A 267 8.65 -5.77 -5.47
CA THR A 267 9.85 -5.76 -6.31
C THR A 267 10.60 -7.08 -6.25
N LEU A 268 10.65 -7.72 -5.08
CA LEU A 268 11.38 -8.97 -4.85
C LEU A 268 10.61 -10.25 -5.21
N PHE A 269 9.30 -10.32 -4.90
CA PHE A 269 8.55 -11.60 -4.93
C PHE A 269 7.47 -11.71 -5.99
N VAL A 270 6.91 -10.58 -6.42
CA VAL A 270 5.94 -10.53 -7.53
C VAL A 270 6.71 -10.33 -8.80
#